data_AF-A0A9D5EWL6-F1
#
_entry.id   AF-A0A9D5EWL6-F1
#
_cell.length_a   1.000
_cell.length_b   1.000
_cell.length_c   1.000
_cell.angle_alpha   90.00
_cell.angle_beta   90.00
_cell.angle_gamma   90.00
#
_symmetry.space_group_name_H-M   'P 1'
#
loop_
_entity.id
_entity.type
_entity.pdbx_description
1 polymer ?
#
loop_
_entity_poly.entity_id
_entity_poly.type
_entity_poly.pdbx_seq_one_letter_code
_entity_poly.pdbx_strand_id
1 'polypeptide(L)'
;MPFETWVRPSSGDLLLLMTAGFFLLVAYAFIIVAMRVGEVAIIAPFRYSVIIWALAAGHLIWNELPDLISCAGIAIVITAGLYTFHRERLKRRFAAERMNKPTRVSSAPAPGSDRA
;
A
#
# COMPACT_ATOMS: atom_id res chain seq x y z
N MET A 1 19.07 34.93 14.11
CA MET A 1 17.78 34.28 13.84
C MET A 1 16.85 34.79 14.92
N PRO A 2 15.81 35.61 14.63
CA PRO A 2 14.91 36.04 15.68
C PRO A 2 14.22 34.78 16.23
N PHE A 3 14.14 34.67 17.55
CA PHE A 3 13.35 33.63 18.20
C PHE A 3 11.90 33.86 17.78
N GLU A 4 11.30 32.91 17.05
CA GLU A 4 9.88 32.98 16.72
C GLU A 4 9.09 33.06 18.03
N THR A 5 8.34 34.15 18.19
CA THR A 5 7.52 34.36 19.37
C THR A 5 6.37 33.36 19.34
N TRP A 6 6.27 32.51 20.36
CA TRP A 6 5.16 31.57 20.52
C TRP A 6 3.82 32.29 20.37
N VAL A 7 3.06 31.91 19.34
CA VAL A 7 1.70 32.40 19.12
C VAL A 7 0.75 31.37 19.73
N ARG A 8 -0.14 31.83 20.63
CA ARG A 8 -1.17 30.95 21.18
C ARG A 8 -2.15 30.57 20.05
N PRO A 9 -2.41 29.27 19.84
CA PRO A 9 -3.42 28.83 18.88
C PRO A 9 -4.77 29.46 19.18
N SER A 10 -5.42 29.99 18.14
CA SER A 10 -6.79 30.47 18.27
C SER A 10 -7.75 29.29 18.49
N SER A 11 -8.97 29.57 18.94
CA SER A 11 -10.01 28.53 19.06
C SER A 11 -10.31 27.85 17.73
N GLY A 12 -10.13 28.55 16.61
CA GLY A 12 -10.27 27.98 15.26
C GLY A 12 -9.17 26.97 14.93
N ASP A 13 -7.92 27.30 15.25
CA ASP A 13 -6.77 26.41 15.02
C ASP A 13 -6.90 25.13 15.84
N LEU A 14 -7.35 25.25 17.09
CA LEU A 14 -7.62 24.10 17.96
C LEU A 14 -8.70 23.18 17.38
N LEU A 15 -9.76 23.74 16.80
CA LEU A 15 -10.81 22.94 16.16
C LEU A 15 -10.28 22.20 14.91
N LEU A 16 -9.47 22.86 14.09
CA LEU A 16 -8.78 22.26 12.94
C LEU A 16 -7.86 21.11 13.37
N LEU A 17 -7.06 21.32 14.43
CA LEU A 17 -6.19 20.29 15.00
C LEU A 17 -6.99 19.09 15.53
N MET A 18 -8.09 19.32 16.25
CA MET A 18 -8.93 18.25 16.79
C MET A 18 -9.58 17.43 15.68
N THR A 19 -10.11 18.10 14.66
CA THR A 19 -10.74 17.41 13.52
C THR A 19 -9.72 16.63 12.69
N ALA A 20 -8.55 17.21 12.40
CA ALA A 20 -7.46 16.51 11.73
C ALA A 20 -6.99 15.27 12.52
N GLY A 21 -6.82 15.41 13.83
CA GLY A 21 -6.46 14.30 14.72
C GLY A 21 -7.53 13.21 14.75
N PHE A 22 -8.80 13.58 14.78
CA PHE A 22 -9.92 12.63 14.73
C PHE A 22 -9.93 11.83 13.41
N PHE A 23 -9.80 12.49 12.26
CA PHE A 23 -9.73 11.81 10.97
C PHE A 23 -8.52 10.89 10.86
N LEU A 24 -7.36 11.34 11.36
CA LEU A 24 -6.15 10.51 11.38
C LEU A 24 -6.33 9.26 12.23
N LEU A 25 -6.94 9.38 13.42
CA LEU A 25 -7.24 8.27 14.31
C LEU A 25 -8.18 7.26 13.63
N VAL A 26 -9.28 7.74 13.03
CA VAL A 26 -10.26 6.89 12.34
C VAL A 26 -9.62 6.17 11.15
N ALA A 27 -8.83 6.88 10.34
CA ALA A 27 -8.10 6.29 9.21
C ALA A 27 -7.14 5.18 9.66
N TYR A 28 -6.39 5.42 10.75
CA TYR A 28 -5.48 4.42 11.30
C TYR A 28 -6.22 3.21 11.88
N ALA A 29 -7.33 3.43 12.57
CA ALA A 29 -8.17 2.34 13.08
C ALA A 29 -8.63 1.42 11.93
N PHE A 30 -9.09 1.99 10.81
CA PHE A 30 -9.46 1.21 9.63
C PHE A 30 -8.29 0.47 9.02
N ILE A 31 -7.11 1.09 8.92
CA ILE A 31 -5.89 0.42 8.44
C ILE A 31 -5.53 -0.77 9.34
N ILE A 32 -5.61 -0.62 10.66
CA ILE A 32 -5.31 -1.70 11.61
C ILE A 32 -6.30 -2.85 11.43
N VAL A 33 -7.59 -2.56 11.31
CA VAL A 33 -8.63 -3.58 11.08
C VAL A 33 -8.42 -4.28 9.74
N ALA A 34 -8.15 -3.53 8.67
CA ALA A 34 -7.86 -4.09 7.35
C ALA A 34 -6.68 -5.05 7.42
N MET A 35 -5.58 -4.66 8.09
CA MET A 35 -4.38 -5.49 8.26
C MET A 35 -4.60 -6.74 9.12
N ARG A 36 -5.62 -6.75 9.98
CA ARG A 36 -5.98 -7.93 10.79
C ARG A 36 -6.80 -8.96 10.03
N VAL A 37 -7.66 -8.51 9.12
CA VAL A 37 -8.64 -9.37 8.44
C VAL A 37 -8.19 -9.74 7.02
N GLY A 38 -7.45 -8.85 6.34
CA GLY A 38 -7.02 -9.02 4.97
C GLY A 38 -5.58 -9.47 4.82
N GLU A 39 -5.26 -9.99 3.63
CA GLU A 39 -3.91 -10.41 3.29
C GLU A 39 -2.99 -9.19 3.13
N VAL A 40 -1.90 -9.13 3.92
CA VAL A 40 -0.97 -7.99 3.95
C VAL A 40 -0.45 -7.61 2.57
N ALA A 41 -0.27 -8.60 1.68
CA ALA A 41 0.18 -8.39 0.31
C ALA A 41 -0.76 -7.52 -0.52
N ILE A 42 -2.07 -7.59 -0.26
CA ILE A 42 -3.09 -6.78 -0.96
C ILE A 42 -3.14 -5.37 -0.36
N ILE A 43 -2.93 -5.23 0.95
CA ILE A 43 -3.10 -3.95 1.67
C ILE A 43 -1.86 -3.05 1.54
N ALA A 44 -0.67 -3.64 1.46
CA ALA A 44 0.59 -2.92 1.31
C ALA A 44 0.57 -1.85 0.19
N PRO A 45 0.13 -2.13 -1.05
CA PRO A 45 0.07 -1.12 -2.10
C PRO A 45 -0.91 0.03 -1.81
N PHE A 46 -2.01 -0.20 -1.10
CA PHE A 46 -2.94 0.88 -0.71
C PHE A 46 -2.33 1.84 0.29
N ARG A 47 -1.45 1.38 1.19
CA ARG A 47 -0.77 2.30 2.13
C ARG A 47 0.14 3.30 1.42
N TYR A 48 0.70 2.92 0.27
CA TYR A 48 1.56 3.80 -0.52
C TYR A 48 0.76 4.73 -1.43
N SER A 49 -0.49 4.42 -1.77
CA SER A 49 -1.32 5.30 -2.61
C SER A 49 -1.68 6.62 -1.93
N VAL A 50 -1.68 6.66 -0.58
CA VAL A 50 -1.84 7.90 0.21
C VAL A 50 -0.84 8.98 -0.20
N ILE A 51 0.37 8.60 -0.62
CA ILE A 51 1.40 9.56 -1.06
C ILE A 51 0.93 10.30 -2.31
N ILE A 52 0.31 9.60 -3.25
CA ILE A 52 -0.22 10.20 -4.49
C ILE A 52 -1.34 11.20 -4.16
N TRP A 53 -2.24 10.82 -3.25
CA TRP A 53 -3.31 11.71 -2.79
C TRP A 53 -2.80 12.91 -2.00
N ALA A 54 -1.77 12.73 -1.16
CA ALA A 54 -1.14 13.83 -0.42
C ALA A 54 -0.52 14.86 -1.38
N LEU A 55 0.08 14.39 -2.48
CA LEU A 55 0.59 15.24 -3.55
C LEU A 55 -0.50 15.99 -4.30
N ALA A 56 -1.57 15.29 -4.68
CA ALA A 56 -2.71 15.91 -5.34
C ALA A 56 -3.39 16.96 -4.43
N ALA A 57 -3.59 16.65 -3.15
CA ALA A 57 -4.16 17.55 -2.17
C ALA A 57 -3.22 18.75 -1.90
N GLY A 58 -1.91 18.50 -1.81
CA GLY A 58 -0.86 19.52 -1.70
C GLY A 58 -1.00 20.58 -2.80
N HIS A 59 -1.06 20.12 -4.04
CA HIS A 59 -1.22 21.00 -5.19
C HIS A 59 -2.60 21.68 -5.22
N LEU A 60 -3.69 20.96 -4.94
CA LEU A 60 -5.04 21.50 -5.08
C LEU A 60 -5.41 22.52 -3.98
N ILE A 61 -4.95 22.31 -2.75
CA ILE A 61 -5.32 23.13 -1.59
C ILE A 61 -4.36 24.31 -1.43
N TRP A 62 -3.05 24.09 -1.62
CA TRP A 62 -2.02 25.10 -1.37
C TRP A 62 -1.42 25.70 -2.64
N ASN A 63 -1.77 25.19 -3.83
CA ASN A 63 -1.23 25.62 -5.12
C ASN A 63 0.31 25.63 -5.19
N GLU A 64 0.95 24.83 -4.33
CA GLU A 64 2.39 24.66 -4.32
C GLU A 64 2.79 23.60 -5.34
N LEU A 65 3.75 23.96 -6.20
CA LEU A 65 4.36 23.05 -7.14
C LEU A 65 5.48 22.28 -6.43
N PRO A 66 5.55 20.96 -6.61
CA PRO A 66 6.60 20.17 -6.00
C PRO A 66 7.98 20.61 -6.50
N ASP A 67 8.87 20.95 -5.58
CA ASP A 67 10.28 21.26 -5.87
C ASP A 67 11.02 20.01 -6.42
N LEU A 68 12.24 20.20 -6.94
CA LEU A 68 13.07 19.15 -7.56
C LEU A 68 13.21 17.90 -6.67
N ILE A 69 13.33 18.09 -5.35
CA ILE A 69 13.42 17.00 -4.37
C ILE A 69 12.09 16.23 -4.28
N SER A 70 10.96 16.95 -4.24
CA SER A 70 9.63 16.35 -4.27
C SER A 70 9.39 15.60 -5.58
N CYS A 71 9.84 16.14 -6.71
CA CYS A 71 9.80 15.47 -8.01
C CYS A 71 10.58 14.14 -8.01
N ALA A 72 11.77 14.11 -7.41
CA ALA A 72 12.54 12.87 -7.25
C ALA A 72 11.79 11.84 -6.38
N GLY A 73 11.19 12.29 -5.27
CA GLY A 73 10.35 11.44 -4.42
C GLY A 73 9.14 10.86 -5.16
N ILE A 74 8.42 11.69 -5.93
CA ILE A 74 7.30 11.27 -6.78
C ILE A 74 7.75 10.19 -7.76
N ALA A 75 8.88 10.39 -8.45
CA ALA A 75 9.40 9.45 -9.43
C ALA A 75 9.70 8.08 -8.80
N ILE A 76 10.27 8.04 -7.59
CA ILE A 76 10.53 6.80 -6.85
C ILE A 76 9.21 6.09 -6.51
N VAL A 77 8.21 6.84 -6.01
CA VAL A 77 6.90 6.27 -5.63
C VAL A 77 6.17 5.71 -6.86
N ILE A 78 6.14 6.43 -7.97
CA ILE A 78 5.55 5.96 -9.24
C ILE A 78 6.25 4.68 -9.70
N THR A 79 7.59 4.66 -9.69
CA THR A 79 8.39 3.51 -10.14
C THR A 79 8.14 2.29 -9.24
N ALA A 80 8.07 2.49 -7.92
CA ALA A 80 7.77 1.42 -6.96
C ALA A 80 6.35 0.87 -7.13
N GLY A 81 5.36 1.73 -7.39
CA GLY A 81 4.00 1.34 -7.70
C GLY A 81 3.92 0.51 -8.98
N LEU A 82 4.58 0.98 -10.05
CA LEU A 82 4.64 0.29 -11.33
C LEU A 82 5.34 -1.07 -11.23
N TYR A 83 6.44 -1.14 -10.47
CA TYR A 83 7.15 -2.39 -10.17
C TYR A 83 6.27 -3.38 -9.40
N THR A 84 5.53 -2.90 -8.40
CA THR A 84 4.61 -3.75 -7.62
C THR A 84 3.52 -4.33 -8.51
N PHE A 85 2.90 -3.51 -9.36
CA PHE A 85 1.90 -3.96 -10.32
C PHE A 85 2.44 -4.98 -11.32
N HIS A 86 3.64 -4.74 -11.87
CA HIS A 86 4.30 -5.67 -12.78
C HIS A 86 4.62 -7.01 -12.09
N ARG A 87 5.14 -6.97 -10.87
CA ARG A 87 5.45 -8.17 -10.06
C ARG A 87 4.20 -9.00 -9.78
N GLU A 88 3.08 -8.35 -9.49
CA GLU A 88 1.83 -9.03 -9.17
C GLU A 88 1.24 -9.73 -10.40
N ARG A 89 1.32 -9.12 -11.59
CA ARG A 89 1.00 -9.78 -12.86
C ARG A 89 1.82 -11.05 -13.08
N LEU A 90 3.12 -11.00 -12.77
CA LEU A 90 3.99 -12.16 -12.91
C LEU A 90 3.60 -13.30 -11.95
N LYS A 91 3.36 -12.99 -10.67
CA LYS A 91 2.92 -13.99 -9.68
C LYS A 91 1.60 -14.66 -10.04
N ARG A 92 0.62 -13.89 -10.54
CA ARG A 92 -0.67 -14.44 -10.99
C ARG A 92 -0.52 -15.41 -12.16
N ARG A 93 0.41 -15.13 -13.10
CA ARG A 93 0.72 -16.02 -14.22
C ARG A 93 1.35 -17.35 -13.76
N PHE A 94 2.33 -17.29 -12.85
CA PHE A 94 2.95 -18.50 -12.29
C PHE A 94 1.97 -19.35 -11.45
N ALA A 95 1.03 -18.73 -10.74
CA ALA A 95 -0.02 -19.45 -10.01
C ALA A 95 -0.99 -20.17 -10.97
N ALA A 96 -1.35 -19.55 -12.10
CA ALA A 96 -2.21 -20.15 -13.11
C ALA A 96 -1.54 -21.35 -13.81
N GLU A 97 -0.23 -21.30 -14.08
CA GLU A 97 0.52 -22.42 -14.67
C GLU A 97 0.61 -23.64 -13.73
N ARG A 98 0.67 -23.42 -12.41
CA ARG A 98 0.68 -24.52 -11.43
C ARG A 98 -0.66 -25.26 -11.32
N MET A 99 -1.78 -24.57 -11.56
CA MET A 99 -3.10 -25.21 -11.59
C MET A 99 -3.35 -25.99 -12.88
N ASN A 100 -2.64 -25.68 -13.98
CA ASN A 100 -2.81 -26.37 -15.26
C ASN A 100 -1.86 -27.57 -15.45
N LYS A 101 -1.02 -27.90 -14.47
CA LYS A 101 -0.35 -29.20 -14.47
C LYS A 101 -1.35 -30.24 -13.94
N PRO A 102 -1.81 -31.20 -14.76
CA PRO A 102 -2.59 -32.30 -14.23
C PRO A 102 -1.68 -32.99 -13.21
N THR A 103 -2.12 -32.99 -11.95
CA THR A 103 -1.55 -33.81 -10.89
C THR A 103 -1.57 -35.23 -11.44
N ARG A 104 -0.44 -35.66 -12.04
CA ARG A 104 -0.22 -37.08 -12.27
C ARG A 104 -0.22 -37.67 -10.88
N VAL A 105 -1.36 -38.21 -10.49
CA VAL A 105 -1.45 -39.21 -9.45
C VAL A 105 -0.32 -40.16 -9.78
N SER A 106 0.74 -40.09 -8.97
CA SER A 106 1.82 -41.03 -9.00
C SER A 106 1.14 -42.38 -8.79
N SER A 107 0.92 -43.09 -9.89
CA SER A 107 0.59 -44.50 -9.88
C SER A 107 1.79 -45.17 -9.24
N ALA A 108 1.75 -45.26 -7.90
CA ALA A 108 2.62 -46.14 -7.16
C ALA A 108 2.51 -47.52 -7.85
N PRO A 109 3.63 -48.17 -8.20
CA PRO A 109 3.58 -49.52 -8.71
C PRO A 109 2.83 -50.36 -7.67
N ALA A 110 1.73 -51.01 -8.10
CA ALA A 110 0.96 -51.87 -7.22
C ALA A 110 1.91 -52.96 -6.65
N PRO A 111 2.08 -53.07 -5.32
CA PRO A 111 2.87 -54.16 -4.77
C PRO A 111 2.03 -55.43 -4.89
N GLY A 112 2.40 -56.30 -5.83
CA GLY A 112 1.91 -57.68 -5.91
C GLY A 112 1.07 -58.00 -7.15
N SER A 113 1.72 -58.09 -8.31
CA SER A 113 1.22 -58.95 -9.40
C SER A 113 2.15 -60.12 -9.73
N ASP A 114 3.30 -60.24 -9.06
CA ASP A 114 4.13 -61.45 -9.08
C ASP A 114 3.60 -62.47 -8.07
N ARG A 115 2.48 -63.08 -8.44
CA ARG A 115 2.17 -64.47 -8.09
C ARG A 115 1.72 -65.17 -9.36
N ALA A 116 2.63 -65.88 -10.02
CA ALA A 116 2.31 -66.93 -10.99
C ALA A 116 3.53 -67.84 -11.19
#